data_AF-A0A512PIP7-F1
#
_entry.id   AF-A0A512PIP7-F1
#
_cell.length_a   1.000
_cell.length_b   1.000
_cell.length_c   1.000
_cell.angle_alpha   90.00
_cell.angle_beta   90.00
_cell.angle_gamma   90.00
#
_symmetry.space_group_name_H-M   'P 1'
#
loop_
_entity.id
_entity.type
_entity.pdbx_description
1 polymer ?
#
loop_
_entity_poly.entity_id
_entity_poly.type
_entity_poly.pdbx_seq_one_letter_code
_entity_poly.pdbx_strand_id
1 'polypeptide(L)'
;MSLANAALPADLDDRHVLALPAGTDVAPLATAWFPAADWVRHPVPSEQPPARARPTRGARFRGSVVDVAPPLPGLLRLDDALALSGPVTVDAQVAGSAGMPARDHDLYTLVPSPADPANDPSSDAPTDPVADPVTDPVAEPPAGPSLDLALGWFTAAARRAGGVILPADRSRVVAPDPGAAVDLTLWSAQLVPADDLLPLVRPALSGARTAAVDVPAPPGTAPAARPAAVVGTYEYDGAVRVATSRSTDMPVALAGLSWRDYGPWVYRVTWVPTEPVELEQEHTSHLHQIARARVAPAVARATAALQRAVGGTVVDGGGFVVTPDELAARAAATTR
;
A
#
# COMPACT_ATOMS: atom_id res chain seq x y z
N MET A 1 11.10 25.72 -15.11
CA MET A 1 11.31 24.83 -16.27
C MET A 1 10.19 23.81 -16.23
N SER A 2 9.19 23.97 -17.10
CA SER A 2 8.09 23.01 -17.24
C SER A 2 8.67 21.69 -17.71
N LEU A 3 8.34 20.57 -17.05
CA LEU A 3 8.55 19.25 -17.64
C LEU A 3 7.91 19.30 -19.03
N ALA A 4 8.70 18.93 -20.05
CA ALA A 4 8.20 18.86 -21.40
C ALA A 4 6.99 17.92 -21.41
N ASN A 5 5.91 18.39 -22.01
CA ASN A 5 4.57 17.82 -22.07
C ASN A 5 4.50 16.53 -22.93
N ALA A 6 5.47 15.62 -22.78
CA ALA A 6 5.71 14.54 -23.72
C ALA A 6 5.50 13.14 -23.10
N ALA A 7 4.55 12.43 -23.71
CA ALA A 7 4.42 10.97 -23.81
C ALA A 7 3.52 10.23 -22.80
N LEU A 8 2.97 10.87 -21.78
CA LEU A 8 1.87 10.26 -21.01
C LEU A 8 0.53 10.43 -21.73
N PRO A 9 -0.38 9.44 -21.64
CA PRO A 9 -1.71 9.54 -22.25
C PRO A 9 -2.49 10.78 -21.78
N ALA A 10 -3.09 11.52 -22.72
CA ALA A 10 -3.78 12.80 -22.45
C ALA A 10 -5.05 12.63 -21.60
N ASP A 11 -5.64 11.43 -21.59
CA ASP A 11 -6.76 11.05 -20.73
C ASP A 11 -6.41 11.03 -19.22
N LEU A 12 -5.12 11.14 -18.89
CA LEU A 12 -4.63 11.26 -17.52
C LEU A 12 -4.36 12.73 -17.12
N ASP A 13 -4.71 13.70 -17.96
CA ASP A 13 -4.55 15.13 -17.65
C ASP A 13 -5.48 15.51 -16.48
N ASP A 14 -5.02 16.41 -15.59
CA ASP A 14 -5.74 16.87 -14.40
C ASP A 14 -6.13 15.77 -13.37
N ARG A 15 -5.46 14.62 -13.41
CA ARG A 15 -5.72 13.48 -12.51
C ARG A 15 -4.48 13.04 -11.74
N HIS A 16 -4.68 12.69 -10.47
CA HIS A 16 -3.64 12.00 -9.71
C HIS A 16 -3.44 10.59 -10.26
N VAL A 17 -2.20 10.27 -10.62
CA VAL A 17 -1.82 8.96 -11.17
C VAL A 17 -0.91 8.23 -10.21
N LEU A 18 -1.25 6.97 -9.93
CA LEU A 18 -0.37 6.01 -9.27
C LEU A 18 0.29 5.15 -10.36
N ALA A 19 1.61 5.21 -10.45
CA ALA A 19 2.40 4.40 -11.39
C ALA A 19 3.11 3.30 -10.61
N LEU A 20 2.69 2.04 -10.81
CA LEU A 20 3.30 0.87 -10.20
C LEU A 20 4.20 0.16 -11.20
N PRO A 21 5.24 -0.60 -10.79
CA PRO A 21 5.93 -1.50 -11.70
C PRO A 21 4.95 -2.41 -12.41
N ALA A 22 5.16 -2.64 -13.72
CA ALA A 22 4.26 -3.48 -14.51
C ALA A 22 4.07 -4.87 -13.87
N GLY A 23 2.82 -5.34 -13.84
CA GLY A 23 2.44 -6.62 -13.22
C GLY A 23 2.24 -6.58 -11.71
N THR A 24 2.31 -5.41 -11.07
CA THR A 24 1.96 -5.26 -9.65
C THR A 24 0.46 -5.45 -9.45
N ASP A 25 0.06 -6.41 -8.62
CA ASP A 25 -1.34 -6.60 -8.25
C ASP A 25 -1.80 -5.49 -7.30
N VAL A 26 -2.62 -4.57 -7.82
CA VAL A 26 -3.12 -3.40 -7.08
C VAL A 26 -4.27 -3.75 -6.15
N ALA A 27 -5.00 -4.85 -6.39
CA ALA A 27 -6.21 -5.15 -5.61
C ALA A 27 -5.90 -5.45 -4.13
N PRO A 28 -4.90 -6.29 -3.78
CA PRO A 28 -4.49 -6.48 -2.39
C PRO A 28 -4.04 -5.18 -1.72
N LEU A 29 -3.36 -4.29 -2.47
CA LEU A 29 -2.96 -2.98 -1.94
C LEU A 29 -4.18 -2.11 -1.62
N ALA A 30 -5.19 -2.09 -2.49
CA ALA A 30 -6.42 -1.34 -2.26
C ALA A 30 -7.20 -1.89 -1.05
N THR A 31 -7.39 -3.21 -0.97
CA THR A 31 -8.13 -3.85 0.14
C THR A 31 -7.50 -3.63 1.52
N ALA A 32 -6.21 -3.31 1.59
CA ALA A 32 -5.53 -2.99 2.84
C ALA A 32 -6.00 -1.68 3.48
N TRP A 33 -6.55 -0.75 2.70
CA TRP A 33 -7.04 0.56 3.14
C TRP A 33 -8.55 0.73 2.93
N PHE A 34 -9.10 0.04 1.94
CA PHE A 34 -10.48 0.15 1.50
C PHE A 34 -11.16 -1.22 1.60
N PRO A 35 -11.93 -1.50 2.66
CA PRO A 35 -12.48 -2.84 2.92
C PRO A 35 -13.51 -3.27 1.86
N ALA A 36 -14.13 -2.31 1.16
CA ALA A 36 -15.10 -2.53 0.09
C ALA A 36 -14.45 -2.57 -1.30
N ALA A 37 -13.12 -2.54 -1.39
CA ALA A 37 -12.45 -2.50 -2.68
C ALA A 37 -12.68 -3.78 -3.48
N ASP A 38 -13.22 -3.63 -4.69
CA ASP A 38 -13.58 -4.74 -5.56
C ASP A 38 -13.61 -4.33 -7.03
N TRP A 39 -13.29 -5.26 -7.92
CA TRP A 39 -13.28 -5.02 -9.35
C TRP A 39 -14.72 -4.95 -9.87
N VAL A 40 -15.17 -3.74 -10.20
CA VAL A 40 -16.41 -3.54 -10.96
C VAL A 40 -16.23 -4.05 -12.39
N ARG A 41 -15.03 -3.84 -12.94
CA ARG A 41 -14.62 -4.36 -14.24
C ARG A 41 -13.17 -4.80 -14.18
N HIS A 42 -12.90 -6.08 -14.40
CA HIS A 42 -11.53 -6.55 -14.50
C HIS A 42 -10.83 -5.98 -15.73
N PRO A 43 -9.53 -5.65 -15.64
CA PRO A 43 -8.78 -5.21 -16.80
C PRO A 43 -8.60 -6.38 -17.77
N VAL A 44 -8.72 -6.09 -19.06
CA VAL A 44 -8.36 -7.04 -20.12
C VAL A 44 -6.93 -6.74 -20.52
N PRO A 45 -5.96 -7.64 -20.26
CA PRO A 45 -4.56 -7.40 -20.61
C PRO A 45 -4.42 -7.13 -22.12
N SER A 46 -3.66 -6.10 -22.47
CA SER A 46 -3.21 -5.82 -23.84
C SER A 46 -2.29 -6.94 -24.38
N GLU A 47 -1.74 -7.77 -23.49
CA GLU A 47 -0.82 -8.88 -23.80
C GLU A 47 -1.49 -10.16 -24.29
N GLN A 48 -2.76 -10.16 -24.70
CA GLN A 48 -3.16 -11.19 -25.66
C GLN A 48 -2.54 -10.79 -27.00
N PRO A 49 -1.42 -11.40 -27.47
CA PRO A 49 -1.07 -11.29 -28.88
C PRO A 49 -2.35 -11.65 -29.64
N PRO A 50 -2.77 -10.88 -30.65
CA PRO A 50 -4.00 -11.18 -31.39
C PRO A 50 -3.89 -12.65 -31.73
N ALA A 51 -4.73 -13.50 -31.12
CA ALA A 51 -4.49 -14.93 -31.06
C ALA A 51 -4.23 -15.35 -32.50
N ARG A 52 -2.96 -15.66 -32.83
CA ARG A 52 -2.47 -15.70 -34.21
C ARG A 52 -3.47 -16.60 -34.94
N ALA A 53 -4.33 -16.00 -35.76
CA ALA A 53 -5.62 -16.59 -36.10
C ALA A 53 -5.37 -18.04 -36.50
N ARG A 54 -5.65 -18.98 -35.58
CA ARG A 54 -5.29 -20.38 -35.81
C ARG A 54 -6.34 -20.78 -36.82
N PRO A 55 -6.01 -21.01 -38.11
CA PRO A 55 -7.03 -21.25 -39.10
C PRO A 55 -7.79 -22.49 -38.64
N THR A 56 -9.04 -22.28 -38.25
CA THR A 56 -9.97 -23.36 -37.96
C THR A 56 -10.09 -24.17 -39.24
N ARG A 57 -9.47 -25.34 -39.25
CA ARG A 57 -9.42 -26.22 -40.42
C ARG A 57 -10.80 -26.84 -40.59
N GLY A 58 -11.67 -26.15 -41.31
CA GLY A 58 -13.02 -26.61 -41.63
C GLY A 58 -13.68 -25.68 -42.62
N ALA A 59 -14.05 -26.20 -43.79
CA ALA A 59 -14.57 -25.46 -44.95
C ALA A 59 -15.90 -24.70 -44.73
N ARG A 60 -16.39 -24.59 -43.50
CA ARG A 60 -17.72 -24.04 -43.15
C ARG A 60 -17.68 -22.73 -42.37
N PHE A 61 -16.50 -22.20 -42.03
CA PHE A 61 -16.36 -20.91 -41.34
C PHE A 61 -15.44 -19.97 -42.13
N ARG A 62 -15.93 -19.43 -43.25
CA ARG A 62 -15.30 -18.29 -43.90
C ARG A 62 -15.93 -17.01 -43.32
N GLY A 63 -15.16 -16.23 -42.57
CA GLY A 63 -15.44 -14.81 -42.38
C GLY A 63 -15.78 -14.31 -40.97
N SER A 64 -15.79 -15.14 -39.93
CA SER A 64 -15.89 -14.64 -38.55
C SER A 64 -14.50 -14.25 -38.04
N VAL A 65 -14.13 -12.98 -38.23
CA VAL A 65 -13.08 -12.35 -37.44
C VAL A 65 -13.64 -12.29 -36.02
N VAL A 66 -12.96 -12.94 -35.06
CA VAL A 66 -13.26 -12.70 -33.65
C VAL A 66 -12.86 -11.26 -33.41
N ASP A 67 -13.85 -10.40 -33.23
CA ASP A 67 -13.65 -9.01 -32.84
C ASP A 67 -13.01 -9.06 -31.44
N VAL A 68 -11.70 -8.84 -31.38
CA VAL A 68 -10.99 -8.76 -30.11
C VAL A 68 -11.42 -7.42 -29.53
N ALA A 69 -12.23 -7.46 -28.47
CA ALA A 69 -12.68 -6.27 -27.77
C ALA A 69 -11.47 -5.36 -27.50
N PRO A 70 -11.58 -4.04 -27.77
CA PRO A 70 -10.46 -3.12 -27.54
C PRO A 70 -10.02 -3.22 -26.07
N PRO A 71 -8.71 -3.11 -25.79
CA PRO A 71 -8.23 -3.11 -24.41
C PRO A 71 -8.93 -1.99 -23.64
N LEU A 72 -9.78 -2.38 -22.71
CA LEU A 72 -10.52 -1.47 -21.83
C LEU A 72 -9.82 -1.46 -20.48
N PRO A 73 -9.52 -0.27 -19.92
CA PRO A 73 -9.02 -0.16 -18.56
C PRO A 73 -9.99 -0.85 -17.59
N GLY A 74 -9.44 -1.58 -16.63
CA GLY A 74 -10.19 -2.08 -15.50
C GLY A 74 -10.71 -0.93 -14.64
N LEU A 75 -11.72 -1.22 -13.82
CA LEU A 75 -12.30 -0.30 -12.86
C LEU A 75 -12.39 -1.01 -11.51
N LEU A 76 -11.54 -0.59 -10.57
CA LEU A 76 -11.48 -1.09 -9.20
C LEU A 76 -12.16 -0.06 -8.29
N ARG A 77 -13.32 -0.38 -7.74
CA ARG A 77 -13.97 0.47 -6.74
C ARG A 77 -13.09 0.52 -5.50
N LEU A 78 -12.94 1.70 -4.89
CA LEU A 78 -12.28 1.87 -3.59
C LEU A 78 -13.34 2.05 -2.50
N ASP A 79 -14.24 3.01 -2.69
CA ASP A 79 -15.40 3.26 -1.84
C ASP A 79 -16.59 3.74 -2.69
N ASP A 80 -17.62 4.26 -2.03
CA ASP A 80 -18.83 4.76 -2.69
C ASP A 80 -18.57 6.03 -3.53
N ALA A 81 -17.45 6.73 -3.30
CA ALA A 81 -17.13 8.00 -3.94
C ALA A 81 -16.02 7.88 -5.00
N LEU A 82 -15.07 6.97 -4.81
CA LEU A 82 -13.87 6.82 -5.63
C LEU A 82 -13.67 5.40 -6.18
N ALA A 83 -13.15 5.35 -7.40
CA ALA A 83 -12.63 4.14 -8.04
C ALA A 83 -11.28 4.43 -8.73
N LEU A 84 -10.56 3.36 -9.06
CA LEU A 84 -9.35 3.40 -9.87
C LEU A 84 -9.64 2.89 -11.27
N SER A 85 -9.29 3.68 -12.26
CA SER A 85 -9.27 3.29 -13.66
C SER A 85 -7.85 2.94 -14.09
N GLY A 86 -7.65 1.74 -14.60
CA GLY A 86 -6.34 1.21 -15.00
C GLY A 86 -6.34 -0.33 -15.06
N PRO A 87 -5.23 -0.98 -15.41
CA PRO A 87 -3.94 -0.39 -15.72
C PRO A 87 -3.89 0.16 -17.14
N VAL A 88 -3.16 1.26 -17.32
CA VAL A 88 -2.64 1.70 -18.63
C VAL A 88 -1.14 1.44 -18.64
N THR A 89 -0.70 0.52 -19.48
CA THR A 89 0.71 0.09 -19.56
C THR A 89 1.56 1.13 -20.26
N VAL A 90 2.69 1.49 -19.66
CA VAL A 90 3.69 2.41 -20.22
C VAL A 90 5.06 1.74 -20.22
N ASP A 91 5.74 1.75 -21.37
CA ASP A 91 7.06 1.15 -21.50
C ASP A 91 8.17 1.97 -20.83
N ALA A 92 9.33 1.34 -20.63
CA ALA A 92 10.51 1.95 -20.04
C ALA A 92 11.00 3.25 -20.72
N GLN A 93 10.83 3.38 -22.03
CA GLN A 93 11.30 4.54 -22.78
C GLN A 93 10.40 5.75 -22.50
N VAL A 94 9.09 5.55 -22.60
CA VAL A 94 8.09 6.57 -22.28
C VAL A 94 8.20 6.95 -20.81
N ALA A 95 8.31 5.97 -19.90
CA ALA A 95 8.50 6.21 -18.47
C ALA A 95 9.74 7.07 -18.19
N GLY A 96 10.88 6.75 -18.80
CA GLY A 96 12.11 7.54 -18.68
C GLY A 96 11.95 8.97 -19.20
N SER A 97 11.24 9.16 -20.32
CA SER A 97 10.99 10.49 -20.88
C SER A 97 10.07 11.36 -19.99
N ALA A 98 9.19 10.72 -19.22
CA ALA A 98 8.31 11.36 -18.25
C ALA A 98 8.97 11.61 -16.88
N GLY A 99 10.25 11.26 -16.71
CA GLY A 99 10.97 11.41 -15.44
C GLY A 99 10.70 10.30 -14.42
N MET A 100 10.03 9.22 -14.82
CA MET A 100 9.86 8.01 -14.01
C MET A 100 11.08 7.08 -14.17
N PRO A 101 11.30 6.11 -13.26
CA PRO A 101 12.32 5.08 -13.46
C PRO A 101 12.18 4.39 -14.83
N ALA A 102 13.28 4.17 -15.55
CA ALA A 102 13.26 3.59 -16.90
C ALA A 102 12.99 2.07 -16.87
N ARG A 103 11.75 1.69 -16.61
CA ARG A 103 11.18 0.33 -16.63
C ARG A 103 9.69 0.42 -16.97
N ASP A 104 9.07 -0.72 -17.24
CA ASP A 104 7.64 -0.74 -17.55
C ASP A 104 6.78 -0.47 -16.31
N HIS A 105 5.71 0.30 -16.49
CA HIS A 105 4.79 0.70 -15.42
C HIS A 105 3.32 0.48 -15.82
N ASP A 106 2.51 0.17 -14.82
CA ASP A 106 1.05 0.19 -14.89
C ASP A 106 0.53 1.47 -14.22
N LEU A 107 -0.19 2.29 -14.99
CA LEU A 107 -0.77 3.54 -14.51
C LEU A 107 -2.22 3.36 -14.07
N TYR A 108 -2.55 3.91 -12.90
CA TYR A 108 -3.89 3.93 -12.32
C TYR A 108 -4.30 5.35 -11.99
N THR A 109 -5.52 5.75 -12.36
CA THR A 109 -6.06 7.08 -12.08
C THR A 109 -7.28 7.02 -11.18
N LEU A 110 -7.41 8.01 -10.29
CA LEU A 110 -8.64 8.19 -9.54
C LEU A 110 -9.74 8.73 -10.45
N VAL A 111 -10.91 8.09 -10.36
CA VAL A 111 -12.14 8.49 -11.02
C VAL A 111 -13.30 8.44 -10.02
N PRO A 112 -14.38 9.20 -10.22
CA PRO A 112 -15.60 9.02 -9.45
C PRO A 112 -16.06 7.56 -9.51
N SER A 113 -16.47 7.01 -8.38
CA SER A 113 -17.04 5.66 -8.31
C SER A 113 -18.33 5.62 -9.14
N PRO A 114 -18.54 4.58 -9.97
CA PRO A 114 -19.80 4.42 -10.67
C PRO A 114 -20.91 4.22 -9.63
N ALA A 115 -22.05 4.90 -9.83
CA ALA A 115 -23.23 4.68 -9.00
C ALA A 115 -23.62 3.19 -9.04
N ASP A 116 -23.99 2.64 -7.89
CA ASP A 116 -24.50 1.28 -7.82
C ASP A 116 -25.85 1.23 -8.56
N PRO A 117 -25.99 0.43 -9.64
CA PRO A 117 -27.26 0.34 -10.35
C PRO A 117 -28.41 -0.17 -9.47
N ALA A 118 -28.12 -0.84 -8.35
CA ALA A 118 -29.13 -1.26 -7.37
C ALA A 118 -29.66 -0.11 -6.50
N ASN A 119 -28.97 1.04 -6.48
CA ASN A 119 -29.29 2.20 -5.67
C ASN A 119 -29.62 3.45 -6.52
N ASP A 120 -29.87 3.26 -7.82
CA ASP A 120 -30.34 4.33 -8.70
C ASP A 120 -31.83 4.62 -8.38
N PRO A 121 -32.17 5.79 -7.80
CA PRO A 121 -33.56 6.16 -7.53
C PRO A 121 -34.37 6.39 -8.82
N SER A 122 -33.70 6.33 -9.99
CA SER A 122 -34.28 6.55 -11.32
C SER A 122 -34.71 5.25 -12.02
N SER A 123 -34.61 4.09 -11.36
CA SER A 123 -35.09 2.80 -11.90
C SER A 123 -36.61 2.66 -11.79
N ASP A 124 -37.33 3.56 -12.46
CA ASP A 124 -38.74 3.40 -12.84
C ASP A 124 -38.81 3.65 -14.35
N ALA A 125 -38.92 2.57 -15.14
CA ALA A 125 -39.15 2.66 -16.59
C ALA A 125 -40.66 2.73 -16.88
N PRO A 126 -41.14 3.14 -18.09
CA PRO A 126 -40.50 3.88 -19.18
C PRO A 126 -41.35 5.10 -19.65
N THR A 127 -40.73 6.19 -20.13
CA THR A 127 -41.45 7.09 -21.07
C THR A 127 -40.53 7.88 -22.01
N ASP A 128 -40.77 7.64 -23.30
CA ASP A 128 -40.51 8.40 -24.53
C ASP A 128 -39.15 9.07 -24.87
N PRO A 129 -38.72 9.00 -26.17
CA PRO A 129 -37.47 9.56 -26.63
C PRO A 129 -37.67 11.00 -27.12
N VAL A 130 -37.14 11.97 -26.38
CA VAL A 130 -36.68 13.24 -26.96
C VAL A 130 -35.22 13.38 -26.56
N ALA A 131 -34.34 13.18 -27.55
CA ALA A 131 -32.90 13.31 -27.39
C ALA A 131 -32.53 14.80 -27.30
N ASP A 132 -32.41 15.30 -26.07
CA ASP A 132 -31.53 16.44 -25.80
C ASP A 132 -30.08 15.94 -25.83
N PRO A 133 -29.12 16.69 -26.41
CA PRO A 133 -27.71 16.37 -26.29
C PRO A 133 -27.31 16.52 -24.82
N VAL A 134 -27.28 15.40 -24.10
CA VAL A 134 -26.67 15.29 -22.77
C VAL A 134 -25.22 15.69 -22.94
N THR A 135 -24.93 16.94 -22.58
CA THR A 135 -23.56 17.36 -22.33
C THR A 135 -23.23 16.71 -21.01
N ASP A 136 -22.43 15.64 -21.04
CA ASP A 136 -21.95 15.01 -19.80
C ASP A 136 -21.40 16.13 -18.91
N PRO A 137 -21.93 16.32 -17.68
CA PRO A 137 -21.34 17.28 -16.77
C PRO A 137 -19.90 16.82 -16.55
N VAL A 138 -18.93 17.70 -16.84
CA VAL A 138 -17.54 17.50 -16.45
C VAL A 138 -17.57 17.24 -14.95
N ALA A 139 -17.38 15.98 -14.57
CA ALA A 139 -17.48 15.55 -13.19
C ALA A 139 -16.50 16.41 -12.38
N GLU A 140 -17.03 17.16 -11.40
CA GLU A 140 -16.20 17.93 -10.49
C GLU A 140 -15.14 16.99 -9.89
N PRO A 141 -13.88 17.43 -9.77
CA PRO A 141 -12.85 16.60 -9.19
C PRO A 141 -13.31 16.18 -7.78
N PRO A 142 -13.21 14.88 -7.44
CA PRO A 142 -13.72 14.38 -6.18
C PRO A 142 -12.95 15.05 -5.04
N ALA A 143 -13.60 15.91 -4.27
CA ALA A 143 -13.01 16.60 -3.13
C ALA A 143 -13.56 16.05 -1.82
N GLY A 144 -12.72 15.94 -0.79
CA GLY A 144 -13.14 15.54 0.56
C GLY A 144 -12.28 14.42 1.18
N PRO A 145 -12.71 13.88 2.33
CA PRO A 145 -11.90 12.96 3.14
C PRO A 145 -11.53 11.66 2.41
N SER A 146 -12.35 11.19 1.47
CA SER A 146 -12.03 10.03 0.64
C SER A 146 -10.84 10.29 -0.30
N LEU A 147 -10.71 11.51 -0.84
CA LEU A 147 -9.56 11.88 -1.68
C LEU A 147 -8.28 11.89 -0.83
N ASP A 148 -8.32 12.50 0.36
CA ASP A 148 -7.16 12.55 1.26
C ASP A 148 -6.70 11.14 1.65
N LEU A 149 -7.65 10.24 1.94
CA LEU A 149 -7.38 8.84 2.21
C LEU A 149 -6.77 8.12 1.00
N ALA A 150 -7.30 8.36 -0.21
CA ALA A 150 -6.78 7.80 -1.45
C ALA A 150 -5.37 8.29 -1.78
N LEU A 151 -5.05 9.56 -1.54
CA LEU A 151 -3.69 10.09 -1.74
C LEU A 151 -2.70 9.56 -0.69
N GLY A 152 -3.15 9.36 0.55
CA GLY A 152 -2.40 8.63 1.57
C GLY A 152 -2.10 7.19 1.12
N TRP A 153 -3.11 6.50 0.58
CA TRP A 153 -2.99 5.16 0.02
C TRP A 153 -2.02 5.12 -1.18
N PHE A 154 -2.09 6.09 -2.11
CA PHE A 154 -1.14 6.20 -3.24
C PHE A 154 0.30 6.23 -2.73
N THR A 155 0.57 7.05 -1.72
CA THR A 155 1.90 7.17 -1.10
C THR A 155 2.36 5.85 -0.49
N ALA A 156 1.48 5.17 0.24
CA ALA A 156 1.77 3.90 0.87
C ALA A 156 2.01 2.78 -0.18
N ALA A 157 1.14 2.68 -1.19
CA ALA A 157 1.22 1.68 -2.25
C ALA A 157 2.45 1.89 -3.14
N ALA A 158 2.72 3.12 -3.57
CA ALA A 158 3.93 3.46 -4.31
C ALA A 158 5.18 3.14 -3.50
N ARG A 159 5.22 3.49 -2.20
CA ARG A 159 6.35 3.13 -1.33
C ARG A 159 6.59 1.62 -1.29
N ARG A 160 5.54 0.83 -1.07
CA ARG A 160 5.62 -0.63 -0.91
C ARG A 160 6.02 -1.34 -2.20
N ALA A 161 5.45 -0.92 -3.34
CA ALA A 161 5.76 -1.49 -4.65
C ALA A 161 7.02 -0.89 -5.30
N GLY A 162 7.59 0.17 -4.70
CA GLY A 162 8.62 0.99 -5.32
C GLY A 162 8.13 1.78 -6.53
N GLY A 163 6.84 2.09 -6.61
CA GLY A 163 6.21 2.92 -7.64
C GLY A 163 6.43 4.43 -7.45
N VAL A 164 5.76 5.22 -8.29
CA VAL A 164 5.81 6.69 -8.26
C VAL A 164 4.40 7.28 -8.39
N ILE A 165 4.26 8.56 -8.05
CA ILE A 165 3.02 9.30 -8.08
C ILE A 165 3.20 10.51 -9.00
N LEU A 166 2.22 10.73 -9.87
CA LEU A 166 2.11 11.93 -10.67
C LEU A 166 0.94 12.76 -10.10
N PRO A 167 1.20 13.94 -9.53
CA PRO A 167 0.14 14.86 -9.15
C PRO A 167 -0.68 15.30 -10.37
N ALA A 168 -1.93 15.71 -10.14
CA ALA A 168 -2.85 16.15 -11.20
C ALA A 168 -2.27 17.24 -12.11
N ASP A 169 -1.50 18.17 -11.55
CA ASP A 169 -0.85 19.26 -12.28
C ASP A 169 0.41 18.84 -13.06
N ARG A 170 0.85 17.58 -12.92
CA ARG A 170 2.09 17.01 -13.48
C ARG A 170 3.33 17.86 -13.23
N SER A 171 3.34 18.62 -12.14
CA SER A 171 4.44 19.52 -11.79
C SER A 171 5.75 18.77 -11.54
N ARG A 172 5.66 17.54 -11.01
CA ARG A 172 6.79 16.66 -10.71
C ARG A 172 6.38 15.21 -10.59
N VAL A 173 7.34 14.30 -10.81
CA VAL A 173 7.22 12.90 -10.39
C VAL A 173 7.61 12.81 -8.92
N VAL A 174 6.73 12.26 -8.08
CA VAL A 174 7.00 12.01 -6.67
C VAL A 174 7.31 10.53 -6.49
N ALA A 175 8.50 10.20 -6.01
CA ALA A 175 8.89 8.83 -5.70
C ALA A 175 8.97 8.66 -4.17
N PRO A 176 7.94 8.08 -3.51
CA PRO A 176 8.01 7.82 -2.08
C PRO A 176 9.18 6.90 -1.74
N ASP A 177 9.93 7.27 -0.71
CA ASP A 177 11.10 6.54 -0.26
C ASP A 177 10.74 5.11 0.21
N PRO A 178 11.15 4.05 -0.54
CA PRO A 178 10.78 2.67 -0.23
C PRO A 178 11.35 2.20 1.12
N GLY A 179 12.44 2.82 1.58
CA GLY A 179 13.07 2.49 2.85
C GLY A 179 12.36 3.08 4.07
N ALA A 180 11.37 3.97 3.89
CA ALA A 180 10.73 4.68 5.00
C ALA A 180 9.84 3.78 5.88
N ALA A 181 9.34 2.65 5.37
CA ALA A 181 8.49 1.71 6.10
C ALA A 181 9.30 0.71 6.94
N VAL A 182 10.11 1.21 7.88
CA VAL A 182 10.91 0.37 8.81
C VAL A 182 10.07 -0.16 9.95
N ASP A 183 9.17 0.64 10.48
CA ASP A 183 8.37 0.27 11.65
C ASP A 183 7.43 -0.89 11.33
N LEU A 184 7.38 -1.83 12.26
CA LEU A 184 6.54 -3.02 12.17
C LEU A 184 5.65 -3.11 13.40
N THR A 185 4.41 -3.51 13.16
CA THR A 185 3.41 -3.73 14.21
C THR A 185 2.92 -5.16 14.12
N LEU A 186 3.23 -5.97 15.14
CA LEU A 186 2.67 -7.31 15.28
C LEU A 186 1.40 -7.27 16.11
N TRP A 187 0.33 -7.82 15.57
CA TRP A 187 -0.92 -8.06 16.27
C TRP A 187 -0.98 -9.54 16.69
N SER A 188 -1.09 -9.80 18.00
CA SER A 188 -1.31 -11.16 18.53
C SER A 188 -2.47 -11.27 19.52
N ALA A 189 -3.05 -12.48 19.60
CA ALA A 189 -3.99 -12.86 20.66
C ALA A 189 -3.30 -13.10 22.01
N GLN A 190 -1.98 -13.26 22.01
CA GLN A 190 -1.19 -13.57 23.20
C GLN A 190 -0.33 -12.37 23.59
N LEU A 191 -0.11 -12.22 24.90
CA LEU A 191 0.83 -11.25 25.47
C LEU A 191 2.06 -11.99 25.98
N VAL A 192 3.25 -11.47 25.67
CA VAL A 192 4.51 -11.91 26.27
C VAL A 192 4.59 -11.25 27.65
N PRO A 193 4.78 -12.01 28.74
CA PRO A 193 5.03 -11.43 30.06
C PRO A 193 6.20 -10.45 30.02
N ALA A 194 6.11 -9.38 30.82
CA ALA A 194 7.11 -8.30 30.80
C ALA A 194 8.55 -8.79 31.01
N ASP A 195 8.73 -9.78 31.89
CA ASP A 195 10.04 -10.36 32.22
C ASP A 195 10.64 -11.19 31.06
N ASP A 196 9.79 -11.73 30.18
CA ASP A 196 10.20 -12.57 29.05
C ASP A 196 10.45 -11.77 27.77
N LEU A 197 9.94 -10.53 27.69
CA LEU A 197 10.07 -9.68 26.51
C LEU A 197 11.54 -9.36 26.18
N LEU A 198 12.33 -8.98 27.21
CA LEU A 198 13.73 -8.61 27.02
C LEU A 198 14.58 -9.81 26.53
N PRO A 199 14.57 -10.98 27.21
CA PRO A 199 15.27 -12.17 26.72
C PRO A 199 14.93 -12.54 25.28
N LEU A 200 13.66 -12.35 24.88
CA LEU A 200 13.17 -12.70 23.55
C LEU A 200 13.73 -11.81 22.44
N VAL A 201 13.82 -10.49 22.66
CA VAL A 201 14.28 -9.55 21.62
C VAL A 201 15.78 -9.28 21.64
N ARG A 202 16.46 -9.56 22.76
CA ARG A 202 17.90 -9.31 22.95
C ARG A 202 18.81 -9.95 21.90
N PRO A 203 18.53 -11.16 21.35
CA PRO A 203 19.33 -11.71 20.25
C PRO A 203 19.29 -10.85 18.97
N ALA A 204 18.20 -10.14 18.73
CA ALA A 204 18.04 -9.24 17.58
C ALA A 204 18.51 -7.80 17.89
N LEU A 205 18.38 -7.37 19.14
CA LEU A 205 18.66 -6.02 19.61
C LEU A 205 19.83 -6.02 20.61
N SER A 206 21.04 -5.88 20.09
CA SER A 206 22.26 -5.77 20.91
C SER A 206 22.16 -4.60 21.88
N GLY A 207 22.54 -4.83 23.14
CA GLY A 207 22.47 -3.80 24.20
C GLY A 207 21.06 -3.45 24.68
N ALA A 208 20.04 -4.24 24.30
CA ALA A 208 18.66 -4.01 24.73
C ALA A 208 18.51 -4.01 26.26
N ARG A 209 17.67 -3.09 26.75
CA ARG A 209 17.30 -2.95 28.17
C ARG A 209 15.83 -2.63 28.32
N THR A 210 15.25 -2.91 29.49
CA THR A 210 13.88 -2.50 29.81
C THR A 210 13.75 -0.98 29.76
N ALA A 211 12.64 -0.49 29.22
CA ALA A 211 12.30 0.91 29.09
C ALA A 211 10.94 1.21 29.74
N ALA A 212 10.64 2.49 29.95
CA ALA A 212 9.32 2.92 30.36
C ALA A 212 8.29 2.69 29.24
N VAL A 213 7.09 2.30 29.63
CA VAL A 213 5.92 2.25 28.75
C VAL A 213 5.32 3.66 28.62
N ASP A 214 4.77 3.98 27.45
CA ASP A 214 4.20 5.32 27.21
C ASP A 214 2.88 5.49 27.96
N VAL A 215 2.08 4.43 28.01
CA VAL A 215 0.82 4.38 28.74
C VAL A 215 0.95 3.36 29.89
N PRO A 216 1.01 3.81 31.15
CA PRO A 216 1.06 2.91 32.28
C PRO A 216 -0.24 2.12 32.41
N ALA A 217 -0.14 0.86 32.84
CA ALA A 217 -1.31 0.06 33.14
C ALA A 217 -2.12 0.68 34.30
N PRO A 218 -3.47 0.57 34.27
CA PRO A 218 -4.29 0.95 35.41
C PRO A 218 -3.84 0.26 36.70
N PRO A 219 -3.96 0.94 37.86
CA PRO A 219 -3.72 0.32 39.16
C PRO A 219 -4.52 -0.98 39.31
N GLY A 220 -3.89 -2.03 39.86
CA GLY A 220 -4.52 -3.34 40.02
C GLY A 220 -4.42 -4.27 38.80
N THR A 221 -3.83 -3.82 37.68
CA THR A 221 -3.54 -4.71 36.55
C THR A 221 -2.58 -5.82 36.97
N ALA A 222 -3.01 -7.07 36.74
CA ALA A 222 -2.22 -8.26 37.03
C ALA A 222 -0.85 -8.20 36.32
N PRO A 223 0.26 -8.63 36.94
CA PRO A 223 1.60 -8.53 36.35
C PRO A 223 1.70 -9.11 34.93
N ALA A 224 1.04 -10.25 34.68
CA ALA A 224 1.01 -10.92 33.38
C ALA A 224 0.24 -10.17 32.27
N ALA A 225 -0.54 -9.13 32.63
CA ALA A 225 -1.31 -8.30 31.71
C ALA A 225 -0.75 -6.88 31.57
N ARG A 226 0.42 -6.60 32.17
CA ARG A 226 1.03 -5.27 32.10
C ARG A 226 1.76 -5.07 30.77
N PRO A 227 1.64 -3.89 30.15
CA PRO A 227 2.46 -3.54 29.01
C PRO A 227 3.93 -3.47 29.44
N ALA A 228 4.82 -3.72 28.49
CA ALA A 228 6.26 -3.72 28.68
C ALA A 228 6.92 -3.02 27.49
N ALA A 229 8.07 -2.40 27.74
CA ALA A 229 8.87 -1.78 26.71
C ALA A 229 10.34 -2.19 26.86
N VAL A 230 11.01 -2.36 25.73
CA VAL A 230 12.44 -2.65 25.62
C VAL A 230 13.02 -1.72 24.58
N VAL A 231 14.23 -1.21 24.83
CA VAL A 231 14.96 -0.35 23.90
C VAL A 231 16.37 -0.87 23.68
N GLY A 232 16.76 -1.05 22.42
CA GLY A 232 18.15 -1.21 21.98
C GLY A 232 18.67 0.11 21.44
N THR A 233 19.84 0.56 21.89
CA THR A 233 20.43 1.85 21.47
C THR A 233 21.71 1.59 20.68
N TYR A 234 21.84 2.30 19.57
CA TYR A 234 22.94 2.23 18.61
C TYR A 234 23.54 3.62 18.45
N GLU A 235 24.85 3.74 18.67
CA GLU A 235 25.54 5.05 18.73
C GLU A 235 25.29 5.92 17.50
N TYR A 236 25.32 5.32 16.31
CA TYR A 236 25.18 6.04 15.04
C TYR A 236 23.82 5.88 14.37
N ASP A 237 23.01 4.93 14.86
CA ASP A 237 21.77 4.54 14.19
C ASP A 237 20.52 4.82 15.02
N GLY A 238 20.64 5.49 16.17
CA GLY A 238 19.50 5.80 17.03
C GLY A 238 19.08 4.61 17.89
N ALA A 239 17.79 4.37 18.04
CA ALA A 239 17.27 3.32 18.92
C ALA A 239 16.15 2.52 18.27
N VAL A 240 16.07 1.23 18.61
CA VAL A 240 14.90 0.40 18.29
C VAL A 240 14.13 0.16 19.58
N ARG A 241 12.86 0.54 19.58
CA ARG A 241 11.96 0.36 20.70
C ARG A 241 10.91 -0.71 20.37
N VAL A 242 10.78 -1.69 21.25
CA VAL A 242 9.72 -2.68 21.24
C VAL A 242 8.78 -2.34 22.40
N ALA A 243 7.51 -2.10 22.12
CA ALA A 243 6.53 -1.84 23.16
C ALA A 243 5.26 -2.67 22.96
N THR A 244 4.73 -3.17 24.06
CA THR A 244 3.46 -3.90 24.07
C THR A 244 2.35 -2.99 24.57
N SER A 245 1.20 -3.07 23.92
CA SER A 245 -0.02 -2.39 24.33
C SER A 245 -1.24 -3.20 23.94
N ARG A 246 -2.39 -2.85 24.48
CA ARG A 246 -3.68 -3.39 24.04
C ARG A 246 -4.37 -2.31 23.23
N SER A 247 -4.86 -2.65 22.03
CA SER A 247 -5.59 -1.72 21.18
C SER A 247 -6.86 -2.37 20.62
N THR A 248 -7.88 -1.54 20.42
CA THR A 248 -9.08 -1.89 19.64
C THR A 248 -9.12 -1.15 18.30
N ASP A 249 -8.18 -0.22 18.08
CA ASP A 249 -8.04 0.52 16.83
C ASP A 249 -7.24 -0.30 15.82
N MET A 250 -7.97 -1.10 15.04
CA MET A 250 -7.43 -2.15 14.17
C MET A 250 -7.20 -1.63 12.74
N PRO A 251 -6.02 -1.89 12.13
CA PRO A 251 -5.80 -1.60 10.72
C PRO A 251 -6.81 -2.30 9.81
N VAL A 252 -7.26 -1.60 8.78
CA VAL A 252 -8.23 -2.12 7.79
C VAL A 252 -7.74 -3.42 7.14
N ALA A 253 -6.44 -3.54 6.89
CA ALA A 253 -5.83 -4.76 6.34
C ALA A 253 -6.05 -6.04 7.16
N LEU A 254 -6.43 -5.93 8.44
CA LEU A 254 -6.77 -7.08 9.28
C LEU A 254 -8.26 -7.44 9.25
N ALA A 255 -9.11 -6.61 8.67
CA ALA A 255 -10.57 -6.81 8.68
C ALA A 255 -11.01 -8.08 7.94
N GLY A 256 -10.25 -8.52 6.94
CA GLY A 256 -10.48 -9.77 6.20
C GLY A 256 -9.95 -11.03 6.90
N LEU A 257 -9.24 -10.90 8.02
CA LEU A 257 -8.63 -12.02 8.73
C LEU A 257 -9.50 -12.50 9.89
N SER A 258 -9.32 -13.77 10.28
CA SER A 258 -9.94 -14.26 11.51
C SER A 258 -9.37 -13.52 12.70
N TRP A 259 -10.24 -13.05 13.60
CA TRP A 259 -9.82 -12.35 14.83
C TRP A 259 -8.82 -13.14 15.68
N ARG A 260 -8.80 -14.47 15.55
CA ARG A 260 -7.85 -15.35 16.24
C ARG A 260 -6.43 -15.23 15.71
N ASP A 261 -6.25 -14.76 14.48
CA ASP A 261 -4.97 -14.66 13.80
C ASP A 261 -4.24 -13.33 14.10
N TYR A 262 -4.90 -12.39 14.79
CA TYR A 262 -4.28 -11.10 15.16
C TYR A 262 -4.60 -10.66 16.59
N GLY A 263 -5.80 -10.88 17.15
CA GLY A 263 -6.10 -10.53 18.55
C GLY A 263 -5.88 -9.06 18.98
N PRO A 264 -6.02 -8.73 20.28
CA PRO A 264 -6.03 -7.34 20.75
C PRO A 264 -4.66 -6.80 21.22
N TRP A 265 -3.62 -7.65 21.27
CA TRP A 265 -2.31 -7.24 21.75
C TRP A 265 -1.44 -6.77 20.59
N VAL A 266 -0.85 -5.59 20.77
CA VAL A 266 -0.04 -4.91 19.78
C VAL A 266 1.40 -4.87 20.28
N TYR A 267 2.32 -5.33 19.45
CA TYR A 267 3.76 -5.21 19.64
C TYR A 267 4.27 -4.25 18.58
N ARG A 268 4.55 -3.01 18.99
CA ARG A 268 5.10 -2.01 18.08
C ARG A 268 6.62 -2.04 18.17
N VAL A 269 7.28 -2.32 17.05
CA VAL A 269 8.73 -2.28 16.89
C VAL A 269 9.05 -1.06 16.04
N THR A 270 9.48 0.01 16.70
CA THR A 270 9.71 1.32 16.09
C THR A 270 11.18 1.67 16.09
N TRP A 271 11.65 2.23 14.98
CA TRP A 271 12.94 2.90 14.94
C TRP A 271 12.80 4.38 15.33
N VAL A 272 13.64 4.82 16.27
CA VAL A 272 13.78 6.21 16.70
C VAL A 272 15.13 6.70 16.22
N PRO A 273 15.20 7.56 15.19
CA PRO A 273 16.48 8.07 14.69
C PRO A 273 17.18 8.94 15.74
N THR A 274 18.50 9.09 15.60
CA THR A 274 19.30 9.98 16.46
C THR A 274 18.81 11.43 16.38
N GLU A 275 18.39 11.86 15.20
CA GLU A 275 17.87 13.20 14.92
C GLU A 275 16.40 13.08 14.47
N PRO A 276 15.41 13.25 15.38
CA PRO A 276 13.99 13.10 15.06
C PRO A 276 13.49 14.07 13.99
N VAL A 277 14.11 15.25 13.87
CA VAL A 277 13.74 16.27 12.88
C VAL A 277 13.87 15.78 11.44
N GLU A 278 14.73 14.78 11.17
CA GLU A 278 14.85 14.17 9.84
C GLU A 278 13.53 13.53 9.38
N LEU A 279 12.68 13.06 10.30
CA LEU A 279 11.39 12.47 9.95
C LEU A 279 10.39 13.48 9.38
N GLU A 280 10.59 14.77 9.64
CA GLU A 280 9.72 15.86 9.18
C GLU A 280 10.17 16.42 7.82
N GLN A 281 11.35 16.02 7.33
CA GLN A 281 11.91 16.55 6.10
C GLN A 281 11.33 15.86 4.87
N GLU A 282 11.01 16.65 3.84
CA GLU A 282 10.60 16.12 2.53
C GLU A 282 11.71 15.24 1.91
N HIS A 283 12.97 15.63 2.13
CA HIS A 283 14.14 14.90 1.65
C HIS A 283 15.09 14.62 2.81
N THR A 284 15.00 13.42 3.37
CA THR A 284 15.92 12.95 4.43
C THR A 284 17.38 12.92 3.95
N SER A 285 18.31 13.17 4.87
CA SER A 285 19.73 13.11 4.58
C SER A 285 20.21 11.70 4.24
N HIS A 286 21.33 11.59 3.52
CA HIS A 286 21.92 10.29 3.18
C HIS A 286 22.36 9.51 4.43
N LEU A 287 22.82 10.21 5.48
CA LEU A 287 23.18 9.58 6.76
C LEU A 287 21.96 8.98 7.45
N HIS A 288 20.81 9.67 7.42
CA HIS A 288 19.56 9.13 7.92
C HIS A 288 19.15 7.85 7.16
N GLN A 289 19.26 7.86 5.83
CA GLN A 289 18.95 6.69 5.00
C GLN A 289 19.87 5.50 5.30
N ILE A 290 21.18 5.73 5.48
CA ILE A 290 22.15 4.69 5.88
C ILE A 290 21.79 4.12 7.25
N ALA A 291 21.55 4.97 8.25
CA ALA A 291 21.22 4.54 9.61
C ALA A 291 19.97 3.66 9.62
N ARG A 292 18.93 4.11 8.91
CA ARG A 292 17.68 3.38 8.72
C ARG A 292 17.90 2.02 8.05
N ALA A 293 18.69 1.98 6.98
CA ALA A 293 19.01 0.74 6.27
C ALA A 293 19.79 -0.27 7.12
N ARG A 294 20.66 0.20 8.03
CA ARG A 294 21.38 -0.66 8.98
C ARG A 294 20.48 -1.23 10.07
N VAL A 295 19.48 -0.46 10.51
CA VAL A 295 18.56 -0.85 11.58
C VAL A 295 17.40 -1.73 11.11
N ALA A 296 16.92 -1.56 9.87
CA ALA A 296 15.76 -2.28 9.36
C ALA A 296 15.83 -3.83 9.55
N PRO A 297 16.99 -4.50 9.32
CA PRO A 297 17.11 -5.92 9.60
C PRO A 297 16.96 -6.29 11.08
N ALA A 298 17.40 -5.42 12.00
CA ALA A 298 17.24 -5.63 13.44
C ALA A 298 15.76 -5.52 13.86
N VAL A 299 15.03 -4.56 13.31
CA VAL A 299 13.58 -4.41 13.49
C VAL A 299 12.82 -5.64 12.97
N ALA A 300 13.16 -6.11 11.78
CA ALA A 300 12.57 -7.32 11.20
C ALA A 300 12.87 -8.57 12.04
N ARG A 301 14.12 -8.76 12.50
CA ARG A 301 14.50 -9.89 13.37
C ARG A 301 13.79 -9.87 14.72
N ALA A 302 13.66 -8.71 15.35
CA ALA A 302 12.93 -8.57 16.61
C ALA A 302 11.45 -8.91 16.42
N THR A 303 10.83 -8.40 15.35
CA THR A 303 9.43 -8.71 14.99
C THR A 303 9.24 -10.19 14.70
N ALA A 304 10.14 -10.81 13.94
CA ALA A 304 10.09 -12.24 13.65
C ALA A 304 10.29 -13.11 14.91
N ALA A 305 11.11 -12.67 15.87
CA ALA A 305 11.25 -13.36 17.16
C ALA A 305 9.96 -13.31 17.97
N LEU A 306 9.29 -12.15 18.00
CA LEU A 306 7.98 -11.99 18.64
C LEU A 306 6.92 -12.86 17.95
N GLN A 307 6.80 -12.77 16.62
CA GLN A 307 5.81 -13.53 15.86
C GLN A 307 5.99 -15.04 16.03
N ARG A 308 7.22 -15.55 16.11
CA ARG A 308 7.48 -16.97 16.41
C ARG A 308 7.07 -17.37 17.82
N ALA A 309 7.15 -16.46 18.78
CA ALA A 309 6.83 -16.75 20.18
C ALA A 309 5.32 -16.71 20.46
N VAL A 310 4.60 -15.77 19.85
CA VAL A 310 3.17 -15.52 20.15
C VAL A 310 2.22 -15.70 18.97
N GLY A 311 2.72 -16.08 17.80
CA GLY A 311 1.95 -16.05 16.56
C GLY A 311 1.53 -14.62 16.18
N GLY A 312 0.52 -14.52 15.32
CA GLY A 312 -0.07 -13.23 14.96
C GLY A 312 0.27 -12.73 13.56
N THR A 313 -0.29 -11.57 13.22
CA THR A 313 -0.16 -10.93 11.90
C THR A 313 0.67 -9.65 12.01
N VAL A 314 1.65 -9.49 11.13
CA VAL A 314 2.52 -8.31 11.08
C VAL A 314 1.98 -7.32 10.04
N VAL A 315 1.95 -6.05 10.41
CA VAL A 315 1.56 -4.92 9.55
C VAL A 315 2.69 -3.90 9.53
N ASP A 316 3.04 -3.39 8.36
CA ASP A 316 4.05 -2.33 8.21
C ASP A 316 3.48 -0.92 8.48
N GLY A 317 4.35 0.08 8.55
CA GLY A 317 3.93 1.48 8.71
C GLY A 317 3.08 2.04 7.55
N GLY A 318 2.95 1.33 6.43
CA GLY A 318 2.05 1.66 5.33
C GLY A 318 0.66 1.03 5.47
N GLY A 319 0.40 0.28 6.55
CA GLY A 319 -0.88 -0.39 6.78
C GLY A 319 -1.05 -1.69 6.01
N PHE A 320 0.01 -2.26 5.45
CA PHE A 320 -0.06 -3.50 4.68
C PHE A 320 0.44 -4.71 5.48
N VAL A 321 -0.17 -5.87 5.28
CA VAL A 321 0.28 -7.13 5.90
C VAL A 321 1.66 -7.52 5.36
N VAL A 322 2.57 -7.85 6.26
CA VAL A 322 3.91 -8.37 5.94
C VAL A 322 3.88 -9.89 6.08
N THR A 323 4.13 -10.60 4.99
CA THR A 323 4.14 -12.06 5.00
C THR A 323 5.36 -12.60 5.75
N PRO A 324 5.33 -13.86 6.24
CA PRO A 324 6.50 -14.46 6.86
C PRO A 324 7.76 -14.46 5.97
N ASP A 325 7.58 -14.67 4.66
CA ASP A 325 8.67 -14.65 3.68
C ASP A 325 9.23 -13.24 3.48
N GLU A 326 8.35 -12.23 3.39
CA GLU A 326 8.75 -10.83 3.31
C GLU A 326 9.52 -10.41 4.57
N LEU A 327 9.03 -10.81 5.75
CA LEU A 327 9.68 -10.53 7.02
C LEU A 327 11.05 -11.20 7.12
N ALA A 328 11.17 -12.45 6.66
CA ALA A 328 12.43 -13.18 6.60
C ALA A 328 13.43 -12.51 5.63
N ALA A 329 12.96 -12.05 4.46
CA ALA A 329 13.78 -11.30 3.51
C ALA A 329 14.31 -9.99 4.11
N ARG A 330 13.45 -9.21 4.81
CA ARG A 330 13.86 -7.99 5.52
C ARG A 330 14.88 -8.30 6.62
N ALA A 331 14.73 -9.42 7.33
CA ALA A 331 15.66 -9.83 8.39
C ALA A 331 17.03 -10.29 7.88
N ALA A 332 17.08 -10.85 6.66
CA ALA A 332 18.28 -11.33 5.99
C ALA A 332 19.01 -10.25 5.17
N ALA A 333 18.33 -9.14 4.86
CA ALA A 333 18.92 -8.02 4.16
C ALA A 333 20.20 -7.56 4.89
N THR A 334 21.33 -7.73 4.22
CA THR A 334 22.61 -7.20 4.69
C THR A 334 22.86 -5.90 3.93
N THR A 335 23.22 -4.84 4.65
CA THR A 335 23.61 -3.57 4.04
C THR A 335 24.76 -3.84 3.06
N ARG A 336 24.51 -3.70 1.75
CA ARG A 336 25.57 -3.62 0.73
C ARG A 336 26.08 -2.20 0.63
#